data_AF-A0A925N816-F1
#
_entry.id   AF-A0A925N816-F1
#
_cell.length_a   1.000
_cell.length_b   1.000
_cell.length_c   1.000
_cell.angle_alpha   90.00
_cell.angle_beta   90.00
_cell.angle_gamma   90.00
#
_symmetry.space_group_name_H-M   'P 1'
#
loop_
_entity.id
_entity.type
_entity.pdbx_description
1 polymer ?
#
loop_
_entity_poly.entity_id
_entity_poly.type
_entity_poly.pdbx_seq_one_letter_code
_entity_poly.pdbx_strand_id
1 'polypeptide(L)'
;MAKASFRYTCAVALVSTAALGYQLLLMRWLSIAHWYPFAAIIISLALLGHGASGAALSVARERALRHFDVLFPACAMLFALAAAGCLLLARAIPFNGLELVWDWR
;
A
#
# COMPACT_ATOMS: atom_id res chain seq x y z
N MET A 1 -32.59 -4.44 -0.61
CA MET A 1 -31.32 -5.07 -1.01
C MET A 1 -30.32 -4.10 -1.67
N ALA A 2 -30.72 -3.03 -2.37
CA ALA A 2 -29.79 -2.09 -3.04
C ALA A 2 -28.89 -1.23 -2.13
N LYS A 3 -29.31 -0.91 -0.89
CA LYS A 3 -28.52 -0.07 0.04
C LYS A 3 -27.24 -0.75 0.56
N ALA A 4 -27.21 -2.07 0.66
CA ALA A 4 -26.04 -2.80 1.16
C ALA A 4 -24.89 -2.76 0.15
N SER A 5 -25.17 -3.00 -1.14
CA SER A 5 -24.17 -2.92 -2.21
C SER A 5 -23.54 -1.53 -2.34
N PHE A 6 -24.33 -0.46 -2.20
CA PHE A 6 -23.82 0.91 -2.27
C PHE A 6 -22.74 1.20 -1.20
N ARG A 7 -22.91 0.64 0.01
CA ARG A 7 -21.93 0.81 1.10
C ARG A 7 -20.59 0.15 0.76
N TYR A 8 -20.59 -1.06 0.21
CA TYR A 8 -19.35 -1.72 -0.20
C TYR A 8 -18.68 -1.02 -1.37
N THR A 9 -19.44 -0.51 -2.35
CA THR A 9 -18.87 0.27 -3.47
C THR A 9 -18.19 1.54 -2.97
N CYS A 10 -18.82 2.31 -2.07
CA CYS A 10 -18.18 3.46 -1.45
C CYS A 10 -16.93 3.08 -0.64
N ALA A 11 -16.97 1.98 0.11
CA ALA A 11 -15.81 1.52 0.88
C ALA A 11 -14.64 1.13 -0.03
N VAL A 12 -14.89 0.38 -1.10
CA VAL A 12 -13.87 0.00 -2.09
C VAL A 12 -13.30 1.24 -2.80
N ALA A 13 -14.16 2.21 -3.16
CA ALA A 13 -13.73 3.46 -3.76
C ALA A 13 -12.80 4.24 -2.82
N LEU A 14 -13.17 4.40 -1.55
CA LEU A 14 -12.37 5.09 -0.54
C LEU A 14 -11.01 4.40 -0.31
N VAL A 15 -10.99 3.07 -0.16
CA VAL A 15 -9.76 2.30 0.03
C VAL A 15 -8.86 2.41 -1.20
N SER A 16 -9.43 2.33 -2.40
CA SER A 16 -8.68 2.49 -3.67
C SER A 16 -8.09 3.90 -3.80
N THR A 17 -8.87 4.95 -3.52
CA THR A 17 -8.39 6.33 -3.55
C THR A 17 -7.29 6.55 -2.51
N ALA A 18 -7.40 5.98 -1.31
CA ALA A 18 -6.37 6.04 -0.28
C ALA A 18 -5.08 5.33 -0.72
N ALA A 19 -5.19 4.14 -1.31
CA ALA A 19 -4.04 3.39 -1.83
C ALA A 19 -3.29 4.13 -2.94
N LEU A 20 -4.02 4.66 -3.92
CA LEU A 20 -3.44 5.46 -4.99
C LEU A 20 -2.82 6.76 -4.46
N GLY A 21 -3.52 7.47 -3.56
CA GLY A 21 -3.03 8.67 -2.92
C GLY A 21 -1.74 8.43 -2.12
N TYR A 22 -1.66 7.30 -1.42
CA TYR A 22 -0.46 6.88 -0.69
C TYR A 22 0.71 6.60 -1.64
N GLN A 23 0.46 5.93 -2.75
CA GLN A 23 1.47 5.67 -3.77
C GLN A 23 1.99 6.95 -4.43
N LEU A 24 1.10 7.91 -4.73
CA LEU A 24 1.45 9.24 -5.23
C LEU A 24 2.27 10.05 -4.21
N LEU A 25 1.88 10.00 -2.93
CA LEU A 25 2.61 10.66 -1.85
C LEU A 25 4.04 10.13 -1.74
N LEU A 26 4.19 8.80 -1.75
CA LEU A 26 5.51 8.15 -1.73
C LEU A 26 6.33 8.52 -2.96
N MET A 27 5.76 8.41 -4.18
CA MET A 27 6.47 8.80 -5.40
C MET A 27 6.95 10.26 -5.35
N ARG A 28 6.12 11.18 -4.85
CA ARG A 28 6.48 12.59 -4.71
C ARG A 28 7.57 12.77 -3.65
N TRP A 29 7.43 12.13 -2.49
CA TRP A 29 8.39 12.25 -1.40
C TRP A 29 9.76 11.69 -1.79
N LEU A 30 9.81 10.53 -2.43
CA LEU A 30 11.06 9.94 -2.90
C LEU A 30 11.66 10.67 -4.10
N SER A 31 10.86 11.18 -5.04
CA SER A 31 11.39 12.01 -6.13
C SER A 31 12.14 13.25 -5.61
N ILE A 32 11.67 13.81 -4.49
CA ILE A 32 12.33 14.92 -3.80
C ILE A 32 13.55 14.44 -3.00
N ALA A 33 13.48 13.27 -2.34
CA ALA A 33 14.51 12.80 -1.42
C ALA A 33 15.65 12.00 -2.08
N HIS A 34 15.39 11.27 -3.16
CA HIS A 34 16.31 10.38 -3.87
C HIS A 34 16.01 10.50 -5.37
N TRP A 35 16.88 11.16 -6.13
CA TRP A 35 16.73 11.37 -7.58
C TRP A 35 16.19 10.12 -8.33
N TYR A 36 15.45 10.39 -9.40
CA TYR A 36 14.73 9.56 -10.41
C TYR A 36 14.69 8.01 -10.29
N PRO A 37 15.79 7.23 -10.21
CA PRO A 37 15.76 5.76 -10.14
C PRO A 37 14.91 5.13 -9.03
N PHE A 38 14.71 5.78 -7.87
CA PHE A 38 13.99 5.17 -6.74
C PHE A 38 12.47 5.08 -6.95
N ALA A 39 11.89 5.94 -7.79
CA ALA A 39 10.45 5.90 -8.08
C ALA A 39 10.03 4.62 -8.82
N ALA A 40 10.87 4.13 -9.74
CA ALA A 40 10.61 2.92 -10.51
C ALA A 40 10.53 1.66 -9.63
N ILE A 41 11.36 1.59 -8.59
CA ILE A 41 11.36 0.48 -7.61
C ILE A 41 10.05 0.44 -6.83
N ILE A 42 9.54 1.61 -6.42
CA ILE A 42 8.30 1.69 -5.63
C ILE A 42 7.08 1.30 -6.44
N ILE A 43 6.99 1.76 -7.68
CA ILE A 43 5.90 1.36 -8.58
C ILE A 43 5.94 -0.15 -8.78
N SER A 44 7.13 -0.72 -9.04
CA SER A 44 7.29 -2.16 -9.21
C SER A 44 6.90 -2.94 -7.96
N LEU A 45 7.27 -2.47 -6.77
CA LEU A 45 6.92 -3.10 -5.50
C LEU A 45 5.41 -3.02 -5.22
N ALA A 46 4.77 -1.90 -5.56
CA ALA A 46 3.33 -1.73 -5.45
C ALA A 46 2.56 -2.66 -6.41
N LEU A 47 3.04 -2.80 -7.64
CA LEU A 47 2.49 -3.74 -8.64
C LEU A 47 2.70 -5.20 -8.21
N LEU A 48 3.88 -5.54 -7.68
CA LEU A 48 4.17 -6.86 -7.14
C LEU A 48 3.26 -7.19 -5.95
N GLY A 49 3.05 -6.24 -5.04
CA GLY A 49 2.13 -6.39 -3.91
C GLY A 49 0.69 -6.63 -4.33
N HIS A 50 0.18 -5.84 -5.29
CA HIS A 50 -1.16 -6.06 -5.86
C HIS A 50 -1.27 -7.41 -6.59
N GLY A 51 -0.26 -7.79 -7.37
CA GLY A 51 -0.22 -9.07 -8.09
C GLY A 51 -0.16 -10.28 -7.15
N ALA A 52 0.69 -10.23 -6.12
CA ALA A 52 0.82 -11.29 -5.13
C ALA A 52 -0.48 -11.48 -4.33
N SER A 53 -1.13 -10.38 -3.91
CA SER A 53 -2.43 -10.44 -3.25
C SER A 53 -3.51 -11.04 -4.16
N GLY A 54 -3.51 -10.70 -5.46
CA GLY A 54 -4.43 -11.26 -6.44
C GLY A 54 -4.24 -12.77 -6.64
N ALA A 55 -2.98 -13.23 -6.72
CA ALA A 55 -2.65 -14.66 -6.83
C ALA A 55 -3.06 -15.44 -5.58
N ALA A 56 -2.75 -14.92 -4.38
CA ALA A 56 -3.16 -15.51 -3.12
C ALA A 56 -4.70 -15.61 -3.00
N LEU A 57 -5.42 -14.56 -3.43
CA LEU A 57 -6.88 -14.55 -3.42
C LEU A 57 -7.47 -15.53 -4.44
N SER A 58 -6.82 -15.75 -5.58
CA SER A 58 -7.24 -16.74 -6.58
C SER A 58 -7.19 -18.16 -6.00
N VAL A 59 -6.17 -18.49 -5.22
CA VAL A 59 -6.05 -19.80 -4.54
C VAL A 59 -7.04 -19.92 -3.38
N ALA A 60 -7.23 -18.85 -2.60
CA ALA A 60 -8.12 -18.83 -1.44
C ALA A 60 -9.56 -18.37 -1.75
N ARG A 61 -9.96 -18.34 -3.03
CA ARG A 61 -11.19 -17.68 -3.52
C ARG A 61 -12.44 -18.14 -2.79
N GLU A 62 -12.63 -19.45 -2.62
CA GLU A 62 -13.82 -20.01 -1.97
C GLU A 62 -13.93 -19.63 -0.49
N ARG A 63 -12.80 -19.62 0.24
CA ARG A 63 -12.78 -19.20 1.65
C ARG A 63 -13.00 -17.69 1.79
N ALA A 64 -12.44 -16.93 0.85
CA ALA A 64 -12.59 -15.47 0.81
C ALA A 64 -14.04 -15.05 0.55
N LEU A 65 -14.74 -15.74 -0.36
CA LEU A 65 -16.16 -15.50 -0.63
C LEU A 65 -17.05 -15.88 0.56
N ARG A 66 -16.73 -16.96 1.30
CA ARG A 66 -17.49 -17.34 2.52
C ARG A 66 -17.38 -16.34 3.67
N HIS A 67 -16.24 -15.66 3.82
CA HIS A 67 -15.98 -14.77 4.96
C HIS A 67 -15.76 -13.31 4.52
N PHE A 68 -16.30 -12.92 3.36
CA PHE A 68 -16.08 -11.60 2.77
C PHE A 68 -16.45 -10.45 3.72
N ASP A 69 -17.55 -10.58 4.45
CA ASP A 69 -18.04 -9.57 5.40
C ASP A 69 -17.06 -9.26 6.53
N VAL A 70 -16.18 -10.20 6.88
CA VAL A 70 -15.17 -10.02 7.94
C VAL A 70 -13.79 -9.73 7.34
N LEU A 71 -13.43 -10.41 6.26
CA LEU A 71 -12.14 -10.25 5.58
C LEU A 71 -11.97 -8.85 5.00
N PHE A 72 -13.02 -8.30 4.38
CA PHE A 72 -12.96 -6.98 3.75
C PHE A 72 -12.61 -5.85 4.75
N PRO A 73 -13.36 -5.65 5.86
CA PRO A 73 -13.01 -4.62 6.83
C PRO A 73 -11.69 -4.91 7.55
N ALA A 74 -11.33 -6.18 7.80
CA ALA A 74 -10.05 -6.54 8.40
C ALA A 74 -8.87 -6.14 7.50
N CYS A 75 -8.94 -6.43 6.19
CA CYS A 75 -7.93 -6.00 5.22
C CYS A 75 -7.85 -4.47 5.12
N ALA A 76 -8.98 -3.76 5.17
CA ALA A 76 -8.99 -2.30 5.16
C ALA A 76 -8.33 -1.70 6.42
N MET A 77 -8.58 -2.27 7.60
CA MET A 77 -7.89 -1.86 8.84
C MET A 77 -6.40 -2.17 8.79
N LEU A 78 -6.01 -3.36 8.34
CA LEU A 78 -4.61 -3.76 8.16
C LEU A 78 -3.90 -2.81 7.20
N PHE A 79 -4.55 -2.42 6.09
CA PHE A 79 -4.00 -1.44 5.16
C PHE A 79 -3.79 -0.07 5.84
N ALA A 80 -4.77 0.43 6.59
CA ALA A 80 -4.62 1.69 7.32
C ALA A 80 -3.49 1.66 8.35
N LEU A 81 -3.39 0.57 9.13
CA LEU A 81 -2.31 0.37 10.09
C LEU A 81 -0.95 0.25 9.41
N ALA A 82 -0.85 -0.48 8.30
CA ALA A 82 0.38 -0.63 7.54
C ALA A 82 0.82 0.70 6.91
N ALA A 83 -0.11 1.49 6.35
CA ALA A 83 0.19 2.80 5.80
C ALA A 83 0.70 3.76 6.89
N ALA A 84 0.04 3.79 8.06
CA ALA A 84 0.48 4.60 9.20
C ALA A 84 1.84 4.13 9.75
N GLY A 85 2.03 2.82 9.92
CA GLY A 85 3.28 2.23 10.38
C GLY A 85 4.43 2.50 9.42
N CYS A 86 4.19 2.44 8.11
CA CYS A 86 5.19 2.74 7.09
C CYS A 86 5.62 4.22 7.14
N LEU A 87 4.69 5.15 7.37
CA LEU A 87 5.03 6.57 7.59
C LEU A 87 5.87 6.78 8.85
N LEU A 88 5.55 6.10 9.95
CA LEU A 88 6.32 6.19 11.19
C LEU A 88 7.73 5.62 11.03
N LEU A 89 7.84 4.46 10.37
CA LEU A 89 9.14 3.85 10.03
C LEU A 89 9.95 4.72 9.08
N ALA A 90 9.31 5.33 8.08
CA ALA A 90 9.97 6.25 7.16
C ALA A 90 10.53 7.50 7.88
N ARG A 91 9.92 7.93 8.99
CA ARG A 91 10.47 9.00 9.85
C ARG A 91 11.64 8.53 10.71
N ALA A 92 11.65 7.25 11.11
CA ALA A 92 12.69 6.66 11.94
C ALA A 92 13.97 6.30 11.16
N ILE A 93 13.89 6.20 9.84
CA ILE A 93 15.04 5.90 8.97
C ILE A 93 15.50 7.22 8.33
N PRO A 94 16.50 7.92 8.91
CA PRO A 94 17.14 9.05 8.25
C PRO A 94 18.05 8.50 7.13
N PHE A 95 17.46 8.07 6.03
CA PHE A 95 18.23 7.58 4.88
C PHE A 95 18.84 8.77 4.14
N ASN A 96 20.00 9.23 4.61
CA ASN A 96 20.74 10.31 3.99
C ASN A 96 21.69 9.70 2.95
N GLY A 97 21.28 9.67 1.68
CA GLY A 97 22.11 9.13 0.59
C GLY A 97 23.48 9.81 0.45
N LEU A 98 23.64 11.00 1.02
CA LEU A 98 24.90 11.74 1.12
C LEU A 98 25.83 11.22 2.22
N GLU A 99 25.31 10.64 3.31
CA GLU A 99 26.14 10.00 4.36
C GLU A 99 26.65 8.63 3.89
N LEU A 100 25.87 7.88 3.12
CA LEU A 100 26.27 6.57 2.57
C LEU A 100 27.43 6.66 1.56
N VAL A 101 27.57 7.81 0.89
CA VAL A 101 28.70 8.09 -0.02
C VAL A 101 29.97 8.48 0.75
N TRP A 102 29.84 9.03 1.96
CA TRP A 102 30.96 9.56 2.74
C TRP A 102 31.43 8.67 3.89
N ASP A 103 30.55 7.88 4.49
CA ASP A 103 30.87 6.96 5.59
C ASP A 103 30.90 5.53 5.05
N TRP A 104 32.06 5.13 4.53
CA TRP A 104 32.34 3.78 4.01
C TRP A 104 32.70 2.78 5.14
N ARG A 105 32.25 3.01 6.37
CA ARG A 105 32.54 2.11 7.51
C ARG A 105 31.39 1.19 7.88
#